data_AF-A0A8C5CM46-F1
#
_entry.id   AF-A0A8C5CM46-F1
#
_cell.length_a   1.000
_cell.length_b   1.000
_cell.length_c   1.000
_cell.angle_alpha   90.00
_cell.angle_beta   90.00
_cell.angle_gamma   90.00
#
_symmetry.space_group_name_H-M   'P 1'
#
loop_
_entity.id
_entity.type
_entity.pdbx_description
1 polymer ?
#
loop_
_entity_poly.entity_id
_entity_poly.type
_entity_poly.pdbx_seq_one_letter_code
_entity_poly.pdbx_strand_id
1 'polypeptide(L)'
;MVISKSVKSEILDRLADSITRITCYPSKDNLESVAKALVAKHPCLREPGSGKGWYCWRFSLIFKMGNYRQRMMAAGCPEVLVNKRKRKGNTKPVKKAKKGEINYLPEPPDGQSTVKSDKDRETMLLEVQKREPDLHLLDELMTATFSQRRQEIIGDEPLISAVKDRWPALFSERQ
;
A
#
# COMPACT_ATOMS: atom_id res chain seq x y z
N MET A 1 -16.11 24.96 -28.57
CA MET A 1 -16.89 24.99 -27.31
C MET A 1 -15.92 25.32 -26.18
N VAL A 2 -16.19 26.37 -25.41
CA VAL A 2 -15.35 26.72 -24.25
C VAL A 2 -15.93 25.98 -23.04
N ILE A 3 -15.19 25.01 -22.51
CA ILE A 3 -15.60 24.29 -21.30
C ILE A 3 -15.35 25.21 -20.11
N SER A 4 -16.34 25.33 -19.22
CA SER A 4 -16.17 26.09 -17.98
C SER A 4 -15.09 25.45 -17.09
N LYS A 5 -14.38 26.27 -16.31
CA LYS A 5 -13.31 25.79 -15.42
C LYS A 5 -13.83 24.76 -14.39
N SER A 6 -15.07 24.92 -13.92
CA SER A 6 -15.71 24.02 -12.97
C SER A 6 -15.93 22.62 -13.57
N VAL A 7 -16.55 22.54 -14.75
CA VAL A 7 -16.80 21.28 -15.45
C VAL A 7 -15.48 20.58 -15.80
N LYS A 8 -14.47 21.34 -16.24
CA LYS A 8 -13.13 20.78 -16.49
C LYS A 8 -12.54 20.17 -15.22
N SER A 9 -12.68 20.81 -14.05
CA SER A 9 -12.21 20.24 -12.79
C SER A 9 -12.96 18.96 -12.44
N GLU A 10 -14.28 18.93 -12.55
CA GLU A 10 -15.09 17.76 -12.19
C GLU A 10 -14.74 16.54 -13.06
N ILE A 11 -14.55 16.74 -14.37
CA ILE A 11 -14.09 15.69 -15.28
C ILE A 11 -12.72 15.16 -14.82
N LEU A 12 -11.79 16.06 -14.46
CA LEU A 12 -10.47 15.67 -13.97
C LEU A 12 -10.52 14.94 -12.63
N ASP A 13 -11.44 15.32 -11.73
CA ASP A 13 -11.65 14.64 -10.45
C ASP A 13 -12.12 13.19 -10.68
N ARG A 14 -13.17 12.99 -11.48
CA ARG A 14 -13.68 11.63 -11.79
C ARG A 14 -12.64 10.75 -12.48
N LEU A 15 -11.83 11.34 -13.37
CA LEU A 15 -10.72 10.63 -14.01
C LEU A 15 -9.62 10.27 -13.02
N ALA A 16 -9.25 11.19 -12.12
CA ALA A 16 -8.25 10.92 -11.08
C ALA A 16 -8.70 9.78 -10.16
N ASP A 17 -9.96 9.78 -9.72
CA ASP A 17 -10.53 8.69 -8.91
C ASP A 17 -10.46 7.35 -9.64
N SER A 18 -10.75 7.34 -10.94
CA SER A 18 -10.69 6.11 -11.75
C SER A 18 -9.26 5.61 -11.95
N ILE A 19 -8.31 6.52 -12.21
CA ILE A 19 -6.89 6.16 -12.40
C ILE A 19 -6.29 5.64 -11.09
N THR A 20 -6.61 6.27 -9.97
CA THR A 20 -6.03 5.94 -8.65
C THR A 20 -6.47 4.58 -8.13
N ARG A 21 -7.66 4.11 -8.53
CA ARG A 21 -8.11 2.72 -8.29
C ARG A 21 -7.23 1.67 -8.99
N ILE A 22 -6.56 2.04 -10.07
CA ILE A 22 -5.64 1.16 -10.81
C ILE A 22 -4.20 1.38 -10.31
N THR A 23 -3.77 2.63 -10.22
CA THR A 23 -2.43 2.98 -9.75
C THR A 23 -2.36 4.40 -9.21
N CYS A 24 -1.73 4.57 -8.04
CA CYS A 24 -1.43 5.89 -7.48
C CYS A 24 -0.34 6.65 -8.26
N TYR A 25 0.47 5.95 -9.07
CA TYR A 25 1.62 6.51 -9.79
C TYR A 25 1.53 6.25 -11.31
N PRO A 26 0.54 6.83 -12.01
CA PRO A 26 0.42 6.66 -13.44
C PRO A 26 1.63 7.26 -14.16
N SER A 27 2.20 6.48 -15.10
CA SER A 27 3.23 6.97 -16.02
C SER A 27 2.68 8.07 -16.93
N LYS A 28 3.58 8.86 -17.53
CA LYS A 28 3.22 9.88 -18.54
C LYS A 28 2.44 9.25 -19.71
N ASP A 29 2.81 8.03 -20.10
CA ASP A 29 2.16 7.32 -21.21
C ASP A 29 0.74 6.87 -20.84
N ASN A 30 0.52 6.45 -19.59
CA ASN A 30 -0.81 6.11 -19.08
C ASN A 30 -1.72 7.35 -19.13
N LEU A 31 -1.24 8.51 -18.66
CA LEU A 31 -1.99 9.76 -18.69
C LEU A 31 -2.26 10.25 -20.12
N GLU A 32 -1.32 10.01 -21.03
CA GLU A 32 -1.51 10.31 -22.44
C GLU A 32 -2.58 9.43 -23.07
N SER A 33 -2.58 8.13 -22.78
CA SER A 33 -3.59 7.19 -23.24
C SER A 33 -4.98 7.59 -22.75
N VAL A 34 -5.12 7.94 -21.47
CA VAL A 34 -6.38 8.44 -20.89
C VAL A 34 -6.84 9.72 -21.58
N ALA A 35 -5.94 10.67 -21.81
CA ALA A 35 -6.28 11.93 -22.48
C ALA A 35 -6.74 11.71 -23.94
N LYS A 36 -6.08 10.80 -24.67
CA LYS A 36 -6.50 10.40 -26.02
C LYS A 36 -7.88 9.75 -26.01
N ALA A 37 -8.11 8.80 -25.11
CA ALA A 37 -9.39 8.11 -24.96
C ALA A 37 -10.53 9.07 -24.59
N LEU A 38 -10.26 10.05 -23.71
CA LEU A 38 -11.22 11.08 -23.30
C LEU A 38 -11.70 11.90 -24.52
N VAL A 39 -10.77 12.41 -25.32
CA VAL A 39 -11.10 13.24 -26.49
C VAL A 39 -11.71 12.41 -27.63
N ALA A 40 -11.28 11.15 -27.79
CA ALA A 40 -11.86 10.24 -28.78
C ALA A 40 -13.33 9.92 -28.46
N LYS A 41 -13.65 9.64 -27.19
CA LYS A 41 -15.02 9.37 -26.73
C LYS A 41 -15.89 10.63 -26.71
N HIS A 42 -15.29 11.78 -26.41
CA HIS A 42 -15.98 13.06 -26.33
C HIS A 42 -15.29 14.11 -27.20
N PRO A 43 -15.58 14.14 -28.52
CA PRO A 43 -14.98 15.11 -29.45
C PRO A 43 -15.25 16.57 -29.06
N CYS A 44 -16.32 16.84 -28.32
CA CYS A 44 -16.64 18.17 -27.79
C CYS A 44 -15.63 18.68 -26.75
N LEU A 45 -14.81 17.79 -26.17
CA LEU A 45 -13.74 18.15 -25.24
C LEU A 45 -12.43 18.52 -25.93
N ARG A 46 -12.37 18.48 -27.26
CA ARG A 46 -11.20 18.84 -28.04
C ARG A 46 -10.90 20.34 -27.87
N GLU A 47 -9.71 20.66 -27.35
CA GLU A 47 -9.33 22.07 -27.19
C GLU A 47 -9.01 22.72 -28.56
N PRO A 48 -9.60 23.90 -28.86
CA PRO A 48 -9.30 24.63 -30.09
C PRO A 48 -7.87 25.19 -30.06
N GLY A 49 -7.13 25.01 -31.16
CA GLY A 49 -5.74 25.50 -31.30
C GLY A 49 -4.63 24.50 -30.96
N SER A 50 -4.95 23.33 -30.40
CA SER A 50 -3.98 22.23 -30.26
C SER A 50 -4.10 21.28 -31.45
N GLY A 51 -3.01 21.08 -32.21
CA GLY A 51 -3.00 20.17 -33.37
C GLY A 51 -3.49 18.75 -33.06
N LYS A 52 -3.38 18.31 -31.80
CA LYS A 52 -3.84 16.98 -31.33
C LYS A 52 -5.04 17.03 -30.37
N GLY A 53 -5.41 18.20 -29.83
CA GLY A 53 -6.64 18.38 -29.04
C GLY A 53 -6.68 17.75 -27.63
N TRP A 54 -5.84 16.75 -27.35
CA TRP A 54 -5.74 16.05 -26.05
C TRP A 54 -4.55 16.50 -25.19
N TYR A 55 -3.62 17.28 -25.73
CA TYR A 55 -2.36 17.61 -25.09
C TYR A 55 -2.53 18.35 -23.75
N CYS A 56 -3.44 19.32 -23.71
CA CYS A 56 -3.74 20.10 -22.51
C CYS A 56 -4.46 19.27 -21.43
N TRP A 57 -5.25 18.27 -21.84
CA TRP A 57 -5.84 17.29 -20.92
C TRP A 57 -4.77 16.43 -20.25
N ARG A 58 -3.75 15.99 -21.01
CA ARG A 58 -2.61 15.26 -20.45
C ARG A 58 -1.91 16.06 -19.35
N PHE A 59 -1.61 17.33 -19.59
CA PHE A 59 -0.98 18.18 -18.57
C PHE A 59 -1.89 18.43 -17.38
N SER A 60 -3.16 18.71 -17.62
CA SER A 60 -4.14 18.90 -16.55
C SER A 60 -4.20 17.65 -15.64
N LEU A 61 -4.15 16.46 -16.23
CA LEU A 61 -4.08 15.19 -15.49
C LEU A 61 -2.77 15.03 -14.71
N ILE A 62 -1.62 15.41 -15.28
CA ILE A 62 -0.33 15.36 -14.55
C ILE A 62 -0.41 16.18 -13.25
N PHE A 63 -0.90 17.42 -13.35
CA PHE A 63 -1.06 18.28 -12.17
C PHE A 63 -2.13 17.75 -11.21
N LYS A 64 -3.28 17.30 -11.73
CA LYS A 64 -4.37 16.76 -10.91
C LYS A 64 -3.92 15.54 -10.11
N MET A 65 -3.23 14.60 -10.75
CA MET A 65 -2.68 13.41 -10.09
C MET A 65 -1.62 13.76 -9.04
N GLY A 66 -0.82 14.81 -9.27
CA GLY A 66 0.11 15.35 -8.28
C GLY A 66 -0.59 15.83 -7.02
N ASN A 67 -1.62 16.67 -7.18
CA ASN A 67 -2.42 17.19 -6.07
C ASN A 67 -3.23 16.09 -5.36
N TYR A 68 -3.78 15.14 -6.13
CA TYR A 68 -4.52 14.00 -5.59
C TYR A 68 -3.62 13.15 -4.68
N ARG A 69 -2.40 12.82 -5.13
CA ARG A 69 -1.43 12.12 -4.29
C ARG A 69 -1.11 12.89 -3.01
N GLN A 70 -0.98 14.22 -3.06
CA GLN A 70 -0.77 15.03 -1.85
C GLN A 70 -1.94 14.93 -0.87
N ARG A 71 -3.18 14.95 -1.37
CA ARG A 71 -4.38 14.74 -0.53
C ARG A 71 -4.41 13.33 0.08
N MET A 72 -4.12 12.29 -0.72
CA MET A 72 -4.04 10.90 -0.24
C MET A 72 -2.96 10.72 0.82
N MET A 73 -1.80 11.37 0.66
CA MET A 73 -0.76 11.40 1.69
C MET A 73 -1.23 12.06 2.98
N ALA A 74 -1.94 13.19 2.88
CA ALA A 74 -2.47 13.88 4.06
C ALA A 74 -3.56 13.06 4.78
N ALA A 75 -4.33 12.27 4.04
CA ALA A 75 -5.32 11.33 4.58
C ALA A 75 -4.72 10.04 5.18
N GLY A 76 -3.40 9.87 5.12
CA GLY A 76 -2.73 8.73 5.73
C GLY A 76 -2.75 7.44 4.90
N CYS A 77 -3.01 7.50 3.58
CA CYS A 77 -3.06 6.30 2.74
C CYS A 77 -1.69 5.61 2.64
N PRO A 78 -1.54 4.35 3.12
CA PRO A 78 -0.24 3.67 3.22
C PRO A 78 0.53 3.64 1.90
N GLU A 79 -0.17 3.36 0.80
CA GLU A 79 0.41 3.20 -0.53
C GLU A 79 1.10 4.45 -1.09
N VAL A 80 0.72 5.64 -0.61
CA VAL A 80 1.37 6.91 -1.00
C VAL A 80 2.37 7.37 0.08
N LEU A 81 2.22 6.91 1.32
CA LEU A 81 3.11 7.24 2.45
C LEU A 81 4.49 6.59 2.32
N VAL A 82 4.59 5.36 1.79
CA VAL A 82 5.89 4.66 1.61
C VAL A 82 6.86 5.50 0.76
N ASN A 83 6.33 6.28 -0.18
CA ASN A 83 7.10 7.13 -1.09
C ASN A 83 7.33 8.56 -0.56
N LYS A 84 6.95 8.86 0.69
CA LYS A 84 7.22 10.16 1.32
C LYS A 84 8.73 10.33 1.48
N ARG A 85 9.37 10.98 0.51
CA ARG A 85 10.74 11.48 0.68
C ARG A 85 10.72 12.45 1.86
N LYS A 86 11.32 12.05 3.00
CA LYS A 86 11.66 12.94 4.12
C LYS A 86 12.53 14.07 3.58
N ARG A 87 11.92 15.18 3.17
CA ARG A 87 12.67 16.39 2.79
C ARG A 87 13.08 17.09 4.08
N LYS A 88 14.39 17.01 4.34
CA LYS A 88 15.22 17.77 5.30
C LYS A 88 15.58 17.06 6.61
N GLY A 89 16.63 16.26 6.47
CA GLY A 89 17.68 16.00 7.45
C GLY A 89 18.76 15.24 6.69
N ASN A 90 20.02 15.71 6.67
CA ASN A 90 21.13 15.07 5.96
C ASN A 90 21.11 13.55 6.08
N THR A 91 20.66 12.82 5.06
CA THR A 91 20.80 11.36 5.01
C THR A 91 21.48 10.99 3.72
N LYS A 92 22.71 10.49 3.90
CA LYS A 92 23.57 9.79 2.94
C LYS A 92 22.75 8.86 2.03
N PRO A 93 23.20 8.57 0.80
CA PRO A 93 22.49 7.68 -0.13
C PRO A 93 22.03 6.42 0.61
N VAL A 94 20.73 6.15 0.54
CA VAL A 94 20.11 4.97 1.17
C VAL A 94 20.83 3.75 0.61
N LYS A 95 21.63 3.11 1.45
CA LYS A 95 22.25 1.83 1.13
C LYS A 95 21.11 0.88 0.76
N LYS A 96 21.27 0.07 -0.30
CA LYS A 96 20.33 -1.00 -0.63
C LYS A 96 19.98 -1.73 0.67
N ALA A 97 18.69 -1.91 0.91
CA ALA A 97 18.15 -2.65 2.05
C ALA A 97 19.03 -3.86 2.33
N LYS A 98 19.74 -3.84 3.46
CA LYS A 98 20.35 -5.07 3.97
C LYS A 98 19.20 -6.04 4.14
N LYS A 99 19.41 -7.32 3.84
CA LYS A 99 18.40 -8.41 3.85
C LYS A 99 17.39 -8.37 5.03
N GLY A 100 17.75 -7.76 6.16
CA GLY A 100 16.86 -7.50 7.31
C GLY A 100 15.73 -6.47 7.12
N GLU A 101 15.79 -5.57 6.13
CA GLU A 101 14.72 -4.59 5.85
C GLU A 101 13.56 -5.19 5.03
N ILE A 102 13.78 -6.30 4.33
CA ILE A 102 12.76 -7.00 3.53
C ILE A 102 11.72 -7.70 4.44
N ASN A 103 12.12 -8.05 5.67
CA ASN A 103 11.27 -8.68 6.68
C ASN A 103 10.67 -7.67 7.68
N TYR A 104 10.72 -6.36 7.39
CA TYR A 104 10.18 -5.36 8.30
C TYR A 104 8.68 -5.55 8.51
N LEU A 105 7.92 -5.73 7.43
CA LEU A 105 6.48 -6.01 7.46
C LEU A 105 6.13 -6.94 6.28
N PRO A 106 6.22 -8.27 6.45
CA PRO A 106 5.89 -9.21 5.38
C PRO A 106 4.39 -9.13 5.08
N GLU A 107 4.04 -9.05 3.81
CA GLU A 107 2.65 -9.24 3.40
C GLU A 107 2.24 -10.71 3.60
N PRO A 108 1.00 -10.99 4.01
CA PRO A 108 0.51 -12.36 4.10
C PRO A 108 0.59 -13.04 2.72
N PRO A 109 1.06 -14.29 2.62
CA PRO A 109 1.04 -15.02 1.36
C PRO A 109 -0.38 -15.14 0.81
N ASP A 110 -0.51 -15.06 -0.53
CA ASP A 110 -1.78 -15.15 -1.24
C ASP A 110 -2.58 -16.39 -0.81
N GLY A 111 -3.77 -16.17 -0.24
CA GLY A 111 -4.66 -17.23 0.24
C GLY A 111 -4.71 -17.43 1.77
N GLN A 112 -3.96 -16.65 2.56
CA GLN A 112 -4.06 -16.71 4.02
C GLN A 112 -5.21 -15.81 4.53
N SER A 113 -6.38 -16.41 4.74
CA SER A 113 -7.52 -15.74 5.37
C SER A 113 -7.22 -15.45 6.85
N THR A 114 -7.67 -14.30 7.37
CA THR A 114 -7.57 -13.93 8.80
C THR A 114 -8.05 -15.04 9.73
N VAL A 115 -9.11 -15.73 9.34
CA VAL A 115 -9.70 -16.88 10.05
C VAL A 115 -8.74 -18.06 10.20
N LYS A 116 -7.87 -18.30 9.20
CA LYS A 116 -6.89 -19.39 9.25
C LYS A 116 -5.77 -19.04 10.23
N SER A 117 -5.27 -17.81 10.17
CA SER A 117 -4.18 -17.36 11.04
C SER A 117 -4.57 -17.34 12.51
N ASP A 118 -5.82 -16.99 12.84
CA ASP A 118 -6.32 -17.06 14.22
C ASP A 118 -6.44 -18.50 14.75
N LYS A 119 -6.83 -19.46 13.90
CA LYS A 119 -6.83 -20.89 14.26
C LYS A 119 -5.42 -21.43 14.46
N ASP A 120 -4.48 -21.04 13.61
CA ASP A 120 -3.07 -21.42 13.73
C ASP A 120 -2.48 -20.86 15.05
N ARG A 121 -2.88 -19.64 15.44
CA ARG A 121 -2.53 -19.06 16.75
C ARG A 121 -3.12 -19.83 17.92
N GLU A 122 -4.40 -20.18 17.89
CA GLU A 122 -5.03 -20.97 18.96
C GLU A 122 -4.36 -22.34 19.10
N THR A 123 -4.06 -23.00 17.99
CA THR A 123 -3.36 -24.29 17.95
C THR A 123 -1.97 -24.16 18.58
N MET A 124 -1.25 -23.07 18.27
CA MET A 124 0.06 -22.78 18.87
C MET A 124 -0.03 -22.57 20.39
N LEU A 125 -1.05 -21.83 20.87
CA LEU A 125 -1.25 -21.61 22.30
C LEU A 125 -1.49 -22.92 23.07
N LEU A 126 -2.27 -23.82 22.49
CA LEU A 126 -2.53 -25.14 23.07
C LEU A 126 -1.26 -26.00 23.06
N GLU A 127 -0.48 -25.94 21.98
CA GLU A 127 0.74 -26.73 21.84
C GLU A 127 1.82 -26.33 22.86
N VAL A 128 2.01 -25.03 23.10
CA VAL A 128 2.99 -24.53 24.09
C VAL A 128 2.64 -24.96 25.52
N GLN A 129 1.36 -25.19 25.82
CA GLN A 129 0.92 -25.60 27.16
C GLN A 129 1.09 -27.11 27.42
N LYS A 130 1.41 -27.91 26.41
CA LYS A 130 1.62 -29.35 26.59
C LYS A 130 2.88 -29.62 27.40
N ARG A 131 2.84 -30.72 28.16
CA ARG A 131 3.99 -31.22 28.93
C ARG A 131 5.18 -31.58 28.03
N GLU A 132 4.87 -32.10 26.84
CA GLU A 132 5.83 -32.38 25.77
C GLU A 132 5.30 -31.75 24.48
N PRO A 133 5.77 -30.54 24.12
CA PRO A 133 5.32 -29.84 22.94
C PRO A 133 5.97 -30.40 21.67
N ASP A 134 5.19 -30.52 20.58
CA ASP A 134 5.74 -30.82 19.26
C ASP A 134 6.47 -29.59 18.69
N LEU A 135 7.81 -29.64 18.75
CA LEU A 135 8.67 -28.56 18.27
C LEU A 135 8.56 -28.34 16.75
N HIS A 136 8.28 -29.39 15.98
CA HIS A 136 8.16 -29.28 14.53
C HIS A 136 6.86 -28.56 14.17
N LEU A 137 5.75 -28.98 14.78
CA LEU A 137 4.46 -28.30 14.63
C LEU A 137 4.55 -26.84 15.09
N LEU A 138 5.23 -26.57 16.20
CA LEU A 138 5.44 -25.19 16.67
C LEU A 138 6.21 -24.35 15.65
N ASP A 139 7.22 -24.90 14.99
CA ASP A 139 7.98 -24.16 13.98
C ASP A 139 7.15 -23.85 12.72
N GLU A 140 6.34 -24.80 12.28
CA GLU A 140 5.40 -24.61 11.17
C GLU A 140 4.37 -23.52 11.51
N LEU A 141 3.74 -23.61 12.69
CA LEU A 141 2.79 -22.61 13.17
C LEU A 141 3.45 -21.24 13.34
N MET A 142 4.70 -21.21 13.81
CA MET A 142 5.47 -19.97 13.95
C MET A 142 5.81 -19.35 12.59
N THR A 143 6.08 -20.15 11.58
CA THR A 143 6.30 -19.67 10.22
C THR A 143 5.01 -19.15 9.61
N ALA A 144 3.90 -19.89 9.78
CA ALA A 144 2.58 -19.53 9.26
C ALA A 144 2.03 -18.22 9.84
N THR A 145 2.26 -17.96 11.13
CA THR A 145 1.78 -16.77 11.85
C THR A 145 2.75 -15.59 11.82
N PHE A 146 3.89 -15.71 11.14
CA PHE A 146 4.96 -14.70 11.17
C PHE A 146 4.49 -13.32 10.68
N SER A 147 3.75 -13.27 9.57
CA SER A 147 3.22 -12.03 8.99
C SER A 147 2.26 -11.33 9.97
N GLN A 148 1.26 -12.05 10.48
CA GLN A 148 0.29 -11.54 11.46
C GLN A 148 0.98 -10.99 12.70
N ARG A 149 1.88 -11.77 13.31
CA ARG A 149 2.64 -11.33 14.49
C ARG A 149 3.40 -10.04 14.25
N ARG A 150 4.04 -9.93 13.09
CA ARG A 150 4.85 -8.76 12.77
C ARG A 150 3.99 -7.53 12.56
N GLN A 151 2.83 -7.68 11.93
CA GLN A 151 1.84 -6.62 11.79
C GLN A 151 1.28 -6.16 13.15
N GLU A 152 0.91 -7.09 14.04
CA GLU A 152 0.41 -6.76 15.39
C GLU A 152 1.48 -6.06 16.24
N ILE A 153 2.70 -6.62 16.32
CA ILE A 153 3.75 -6.07 17.19
C ILE A 153 4.25 -4.70 16.71
N ILE A 154 4.36 -4.50 15.40
CA ILE A 154 4.83 -3.21 14.84
C ILE A 154 3.69 -2.19 14.76
N GLY A 155 2.48 -2.63 14.40
CA GLY A 155 1.34 -1.74 14.19
C GLY A 155 0.75 -1.23 15.49
N ASP A 156 0.52 -2.12 16.45
CA ASP A 156 -0.16 -1.78 17.71
C ASP A 156 0.83 -1.33 18.81
N GLU A 157 2.14 -1.52 18.60
CA GLU A 157 3.22 -1.28 19.57
C GLU A 157 2.85 -1.72 21.02
N PRO A 158 2.39 -2.98 21.21
CA PRO A 158 1.86 -3.42 22.49
C PRO A 158 2.97 -3.57 23.54
N LEU A 159 2.56 -3.49 24.82
CA LEU A 159 3.45 -3.82 25.94
C LEU A 159 3.97 -5.26 25.83
N ILE A 160 5.21 -5.50 26.29
CA ILE A 160 5.84 -6.82 26.25
C ILE A 160 5.00 -7.89 26.97
N SER A 161 4.29 -7.52 28.04
CA SER A 161 3.36 -8.41 28.73
C SER A 161 2.26 -8.92 27.80
N ALA A 162 1.61 -8.02 27.05
CA ALA A 162 0.57 -8.39 26.09
C ALA A 162 1.13 -9.25 24.93
N VAL A 163 2.36 -9.00 24.50
CA VAL A 163 3.03 -9.85 23.49
C VAL A 163 3.27 -11.25 24.06
N LYS A 164 3.70 -11.37 25.32
CA LYS A 164 3.95 -12.65 25.97
C LYS A 164 2.67 -13.46 26.15
N ASP A 165 1.57 -12.81 26.51
CA ASP A 165 0.27 -13.47 26.67
C ASP A 165 -0.29 -13.94 25.31
N ARG A 166 -0.12 -13.11 24.27
CA ARG A 166 -0.66 -13.39 22.93
C ARG A 166 0.19 -14.36 22.12
N TRP A 167 1.51 -14.34 22.32
CA TRP A 167 2.50 -15.12 21.58
C TRP A 167 3.54 -15.77 22.51
N PRO A 168 3.13 -16.67 23.42
CA PRO A 168 4.02 -17.28 24.42
C PRO A 168 5.14 -18.11 23.78
N ALA A 169 4.89 -18.71 22.59
CA ALA A 169 5.88 -19.47 21.82
C ALA A 169 7.14 -18.67 21.43
N LEU A 170 7.08 -17.33 21.43
CA LEU A 170 8.25 -16.46 21.21
C LEU A 170 9.22 -16.45 22.40
N PHE A 171 8.73 -16.80 23.59
CA PHE A 171 9.47 -16.75 24.85
C PHE A 171 9.81 -18.14 25.40
N SER A 172 9.44 -19.20 24.68
CA SER A 172 9.87 -20.56 24.97
C SER A 172 11.28 -20.76 24.44
N GLU A 173 12.23 -21.07 25.32
CA GLU A 173 13.60 -21.42 24.92
C GLU A 173 13.57 -22.70 24.08
N ARG A 174 14.00 -22.59 22.83
CA ARG A 174 14.27 -23.74 21.96
C ARG A 174 15.77 -24.02 22.11
N GLN A 175 16.13 -25.06 22.87
CA GLN A 175 17.50 -25.56 22.93
C GLN A 175 17.82 -26.43 21.73
#